data_AF-A0A2V1JWI2-F1
#
_entry.id   AF-A0A2V1JWI2-F1
#
_cell.length_a   1.000
_cell.length_b   1.000
_cell.length_c   1.000
_cell.angle_alpha   90.00
_cell.angle_beta   90.00
_cell.angle_gamma   90.00
#
_symmetry.space_group_name_H-M   'P 1'
#
loop_
_entity.id
_entity.type
_entity.pdbx_description
1 polymer ?
#
loop_
_entity_poly.entity_id
_entity_poly.type
_entity_poly.pdbx_seq_one_letter_code
_entity_poly.pdbx_strand_id
1 'polypeptide(L)'
;MTVSLCISHRRNMAWGLTALLLGGLAPAAAQTAGSTATPSAQRDAQYEQDAAYCHQNSQSVDLQACLREAATMQAERRRNAASPATPAADNDNPDVYMRNALRRCQWQPASERAACEALIRNQGDVAVQGSVLEGGQMRMIAIPQAPQMPTDPQQATPDGPAPYPVETDREPYARPLPR
;
A
#
# COMPACT_ATOMS: atom_id res chain seq x y z
N MET A 1 -18.32 1.92 -49.51
CA MET A 1 -17.18 1.43 -50.31
C MET A 1 -16.33 0.56 -49.41
N THR A 2 -16.33 -0.74 -49.68
CA THR A 2 -15.70 -1.82 -48.88
C THR A 2 -14.22 -1.98 -49.19
N VAL A 3 -13.46 -2.17 -48.11
CA VAL A 3 -12.18 -2.87 -47.86
C VAL A 3 -11.45 -3.52 -49.05
N SER A 4 -10.14 -3.29 -49.14
CA SER A 4 -9.13 -4.16 -49.81
C SER A 4 -7.76 -3.90 -49.12
N LEU A 5 -7.19 -4.86 -48.35
CA LEU A 5 -6.14 -5.84 -48.71
C LEU A 5 -4.80 -5.17 -49.16
N CYS A 6 -3.57 -5.63 -48.88
CA CYS A 6 -2.97 -6.71 -48.09
C CYS A 6 -1.42 -6.64 -48.29
N ILE A 7 -0.65 -7.33 -47.43
CA ILE A 7 0.68 -7.96 -47.72
C ILE A 7 1.94 -7.07 -47.80
N SER A 8 2.84 -7.22 -46.83
CA SER A 8 4.28 -7.40 -47.11
C SER A 8 4.98 -8.14 -45.97
N HIS A 9 4.89 -9.48 -46.00
CA HIS A 9 5.79 -10.36 -45.26
C HIS A 9 7.08 -10.51 -46.06
N ARG A 10 8.21 -10.14 -45.46
CA ARG A 10 9.55 -10.34 -46.04
C ARG A 10 9.85 -11.85 -46.10
N ARG A 11 9.76 -12.38 -47.32
CA ARG A 11 10.18 -13.72 -47.75
C ARG A 11 11.71 -13.78 -47.77
N ASN A 12 12.31 -14.68 -46.99
CA ASN A 12 13.55 -15.34 -47.39
C ASN A 12 13.31 -16.85 -47.33
N MET A 13 12.89 -17.39 -48.47
CA MET A 13 12.76 -18.82 -48.75
C MET A 13 14.09 -19.31 -49.33
N ALA A 14 14.76 -20.22 -48.63
CA ALA A 14 15.66 -21.18 -49.25
C ALA A 14 15.04 -22.56 -49.02
N TRP A 15 14.47 -23.13 -50.09
CA TRP A 15 13.90 -24.47 -50.11
C TRP A 15 14.99 -25.44 -50.55
N GLY A 16 15.29 -26.45 -49.72
CA GLY A 16 16.06 -27.62 -50.07
C GLY A 16 15.35 -28.85 -49.53
N LEU A 17 14.86 -29.70 -50.43
CA LEU A 17 14.16 -30.96 -50.16
C LEU A 17 15.15 -32.12 -49.92
N THR A 18 14.63 -33.18 -49.30
CA THR A 18 15.11 -34.58 -49.15
C THR A 18 16.21 -34.91 -48.13
N ALA A 19 15.86 -35.67 -47.09
CA ALA A 19 16.06 -37.13 -47.02
C ALA A 19 15.52 -37.72 -45.70
N LEU A 20 14.71 -38.79 -45.80
CA LEU A 20 14.35 -39.71 -44.72
C LEU A 20 15.61 -40.34 -44.12
N LEU A 21 15.72 -40.41 -42.79
CA LEU A 21 16.36 -41.52 -42.06
C LEU A 21 15.81 -41.58 -40.62
N LEU A 22 15.44 -42.80 -40.21
CA LEU A 22 14.91 -43.18 -38.90
C LEU A 22 15.90 -42.88 -37.77
N GLY A 23 15.40 -42.39 -36.64
CA GLY A 23 16.12 -42.35 -35.36
C GLY A 23 15.29 -41.67 -34.28
N GLY A 24 14.65 -42.46 -33.42
CA GLY A 24 13.82 -41.94 -32.32
C GLY A 24 14.64 -41.09 -31.35
N LEU A 25 14.23 -39.84 -31.17
CA LEU A 25 14.65 -38.98 -30.06
C LEU A 25 13.38 -38.49 -29.37
N ALA A 26 13.23 -38.90 -28.11
CA ALA A 26 12.12 -38.52 -27.24
C ALA A 26 11.96 -36.98 -27.19
N PRO A 27 10.72 -36.45 -27.18
CA PRO A 27 10.53 -35.05 -26.85
C PRO A 27 10.95 -34.86 -25.39
N ALA A 28 12.08 -34.19 -25.17
CA ALA A 28 12.39 -33.61 -23.89
C ALA A 28 11.32 -32.55 -23.61
N ALA A 29 10.29 -32.93 -22.84
CA ALA A 29 9.41 -31.99 -22.21
C ALA A 29 10.29 -31.09 -21.34
N ALA A 30 10.59 -29.89 -21.82
CA ALA A 30 11.14 -28.82 -21.02
C ALA A 30 10.04 -28.43 -20.02
N GLN A 31 9.97 -29.19 -18.92
CA GLN A 31 9.15 -28.86 -17.78
C GLN A 31 9.83 -27.65 -17.15
N THR A 32 9.35 -26.46 -17.46
CA THR A 32 9.62 -25.28 -16.66
C THR A 32 8.97 -25.54 -15.30
N ALA A 33 9.72 -26.21 -14.42
CA ALA A 33 9.37 -26.31 -13.02
C ALA A 33 9.29 -24.88 -12.50
N GLY A 34 8.06 -24.36 -12.40
CA GLY A 34 7.80 -23.17 -11.61
C GLY A 34 8.17 -23.52 -10.19
N SER A 35 9.38 -23.15 -9.78
CA SER A 35 9.85 -23.29 -8.42
C SER A 35 8.94 -22.45 -7.54
N THR A 36 7.92 -23.08 -6.94
CA THR A 36 7.18 -22.49 -5.84
C THR A 36 8.11 -22.50 -4.64
N ALA A 37 9.02 -21.52 -4.60
CA ALA A 37 9.85 -21.29 -3.44
C ALA A 37 8.92 -21.16 -2.22
N THR A 38 9.23 -21.88 -1.15
CA THR A 38 8.45 -21.80 0.07
C THR A 38 8.49 -20.36 0.60
N PRO A 39 7.44 -19.88 1.29
CA PRO A 39 7.39 -18.51 1.81
C PRO A 39 8.55 -18.16 2.75
N SER A 40 9.23 -19.15 3.34
CA SER A 40 10.48 -18.96 4.07
C SER A 40 11.66 -18.70 3.14
N ALA A 41 11.85 -19.50 2.10
CA ALA A 41 12.93 -19.34 1.12
C ALA A 41 12.86 -17.98 0.40
N GLN A 42 11.65 -17.52 0.07
CA GLN A 42 11.47 -16.20 -0.56
C GLN A 42 11.82 -15.04 0.39
N ARG A 43 11.61 -15.19 1.70
CA ARG A 43 11.97 -14.15 2.68
C ARG A 43 13.46 -14.08 2.94
N ASP A 44 14.16 -15.22 2.96
CA ASP A 44 15.60 -15.23 3.10
C ASP A 44 16.28 -14.65 1.85
N ALA A 45 15.77 -14.96 0.65
CA ALA A 45 16.20 -14.33 -0.59
C ALA A 45 16.00 -12.80 -0.60
N GLN A 46 14.95 -12.29 0.05
CA GLN A 46 14.71 -10.85 0.17
C GLN A 46 15.78 -10.16 1.02
N TYR A 47 16.17 -10.77 2.15
CA TYR A 47 17.24 -10.23 3.00
C TYR A 47 18.60 -10.22 2.28
N GLU A 48 18.89 -11.26 1.49
CA GLU A 48 20.12 -11.30 0.67
C GLU A 48 20.14 -10.17 -0.37
N GLN A 49 18.99 -9.88 -0.99
CA GLN A 49 18.85 -8.75 -1.91
C GLN A 49 19.05 -7.40 -1.19
N ASP A 50 18.45 -7.22 -0.02
CA ASP A 50 18.58 -6.00 0.78
C ASP A 50 20.05 -5.80 1.23
N ALA A 51 20.73 -6.87 1.66
CA ALA A 51 22.15 -6.83 2.03
C ALA A 51 23.04 -6.51 0.81
N ALA A 52 22.78 -7.10 -0.34
CA ALA A 52 23.49 -6.79 -1.58
C ALA A 52 23.31 -5.33 -1.99
N TYR A 53 22.10 -4.77 -1.83
CA TYR A 53 21.84 -3.36 -2.05
C TYR A 53 22.66 -2.47 -1.10
N CYS A 54 22.73 -2.80 0.19
CA CYS A 54 23.56 -2.07 1.14
C CYS A 54 25.04 -2.07 0.74
N HIS A 55 25.58 -3.21 0.30
CA HIS A 55 26.97 -3.30 -0.16
C HIS A 55 27.23 -2.46 -1.42
N GLN A 56 26.32 -2.51 -2.39
CA GLN A 56 26.41 -1.73 -3.63
C GLN A 56 26.39 -0.21 -3.39
N ASN A 57 25.67 0.24 -2.35
CA ASN A 57 25.50 1.65 -2.03
C ASN A 57 26.37 2.14 -0.87
N SER A 58 27.33 1.33 -0.40
CA SER A 58 28.16 1.64 0.78
C SER A 58 28.97 2.95 0.69
N GLN A 59 29.08 3.56 -0.49
CA GLN A 59 29.70 4.87 -0.69
C GLN A 59 28.76 6.04 -0.36
N SER A 60 27.46 5.85 -0.46
CA SER A 60 26.42 6.88 -0.24
C SER A 60 25.61 6.66 1.04
N VAL A 61 25.61 5.44 1.60
CA VAL A 61 24.90 5.10 2.85
C VAL A 61 25.85 4.50 3.88
N ASP A 62 25.55 4.70 5.17
CA ASP A 62 26.22 3.98 6.24
C ASP A 62 25.87 2.49 6.13
N LEU A 63 26.86 1.69 5.76
CA LEU A 63 26.70 0.25 5.55
C LEU A 63 26.16 -0.46 6.80
N GLN A 64 26.63 -0.08 7.99
CA GLN A 64 26.21 -0.74 9.23
C GLN A 64 24.78 -0.36 9.61
N ALA A 65 24.39 0.89 9.38
CA ALA A 65 23.00 1.31 9.55
C ALA A 65 22.07 0.58 8.58
N CYS A 66 22.43 0.53 7.29
CA CYS A 66 21.65 -0.16 6.26
C CYS A 66 21.46 -1.65 6.56
N LEU A 67 22.54 -2.35 6.93
CA LEU A 67 22.46 -3.78 7.28
C LEU A 67 21.64 -4.02 8.55
N ARG A 68 21.68 -3.10 9.52
CA ARG A 68 20.84 -3.17 10.72
C ARG A 68 19.37 -3.01 10.35
N GLU A 69 19.04 -2.05 9.49
CA GLU A 69 17.67 -1.85 9.01
C GLU A 69 17.17 -3.09 8.26
N ALA A 70 17.96 -3.62 7.32
CA ALA A 70 17.64 -4.87 6.62
C ALA A 70 17.40 -6.05 7.58
N ALA A 71 18.23 -6.19 8.62
CA ALA A 71 18.06 -7.23 9.64
C ALA A 71 16.80 -7.02 10.48
N THR A 72 16.49 -5.77 10.87
CA THR A 72 15.24 -5.46 11.59
C THR A 72 14.01 -5.77 10.75
N MET A 73 14.02 -5.41 9.47
CA MET A 73 12.95 -5.73 8.53
C MET A 73 12.77 -7.24 8.37
N GLN A 74 13.87 -8.00 8.29
CA GLN A 74 13.80 -9.46 8.21
C GLN A 74 13.24 -10.08 9.50
N ALA A 75 13.62 -9.54 10.66
CA ALA A 75 13.06 -9.96 11.94
C ALA A 75 11.55 -9.70 12.00
N GLU A 76 11.08 -8.54 11.55
CA GLU A 76 9.64 -8.22 11.48
C GLU A 76 8.90 -9.14 10.49
N ARG A 77 9.47 -9.42 9.31
CA ARG A 77 8.89 -10.40 8.35
C ARG A 77 8.79 -11.81 8.96
N ARG A 78 9.76 -12.21 9.77
CA ARG A 78 9.75 -13.50 10.46
C ARG A 78 8.69 -13.53 11.57
N ARG A 79 8.63 -12.48 12.40
CA ARG A 79 7.57 -12.32 13.43
C ARG A 79 6.18 -12.32 12.80
N ASN A 80 6.00 -11.57 11.72
CA ASN A 80 4.71 -11.43 11.05
C ASN A 80 4.19 -12.74 10.44
N ALA A 81 5.07 -13.62 9.97
CA ALA A 81 4.66 -14.92 9.48
C ALA A 81 4.44 -15.97 10.58
N ALA A 82 5.01 -15.77 11.76
CA ALA A 82 4.86 -16.69 12.89
C ALA A 82 3.56 -16.44 13.68
N SER A 83 2.92 -15.28 13.49
CA SER A 83 1.66 -14.95 14.13
C SER A 83 0.51 -15.00 13.12
N PRO A 84 -0.51 -15.85 13.34
CA PRO A 84 -1.66 -16.01 12.45
C PRO A 84 -2.60 -14.79 12.41
N ALA A 85 -2.30 -13.75 13.19
CA ALA A 85 -3.09 -12.52 13.31
C ALA A 85 -2.14 -11.30 13.37
N THR A 86 -1.22 -11.20 12.42
CA THR A 86 -0.48 -9.94 12.24
C THR A 86 -1.22 -9.05 11.26
N PRO A 87 -1.13 -7.71 11.40
CA PRO A 87 -1.71 -6.77 10.45
C PRO A 87 -1.32 -7.12 9.01
N ALA A 88 -0.09 -7.60 8.76
CA ALA A 88 0.34 -8.00 7.43
C ALA A 88 -0.43 -9.21 6.86
N ALA A 89 -0.66 -10.26 7.65
CA ALA A 89 -1.45 -11.43 7.24
C ALA A 89 -2.97 -11.10 7.14
N ASP A 90 -3.43 -10.17 7.97
CA ASP A 90 -4.82 -9.69 8.00
C ASP A 90 -5.11 -8.62 6.93
N ASN A 91 -4.10 -7.89 6.45
CA ASN A 91 -4.21 -6.89 5.38
C ASN A 91 -4.55 -7.55 4.04
N ASP A 92 -4.11 -8.79 3.84
CA ASP A 92 -4.45 -9.59 2.65
C ASP A 92 -5.83 -10.27 2.77
N ASN A 93 -6.46 -10.23 3.96
CA ASN A 93 -7.84 -10.67 4.14
C ASN A 93 -8.80 -9.46 3.99
N PRO A 94 -9.52 -9.33 2.87
CA PRO A 94 -10.37 -8.18 2.60
C PRO A 94 -11.46 -7.99 3.66
N ASP A 95 -11.92 -9.07 4.30
CA ASP A 95 -12.94 -8.99 5.37
C ASP A 95 -12.35 -8.42 6.66
N VAL A 96 -11.11 -8.77 7.02
CA VAL A 96 -10.46 -8.23 8.21
C VAL A 96 -10.12 -6.76 8.01
N TYR A 97 -9.59 -6.42 6.83
CA TYR A 97 -9.34 -5.03 6.44
C TYR A 97 -10.61 -4.18 6.51
N MET A 98 -11.71 -4.64 5.89
CA MET A 98 -12.98 -3.92 5.88
C MET A 98 -13.54 -3.73 7.29
N ARG A 99 -13.51 -4.76 8.13
CA ARG A 99 -13.95 -4.65 9.53
C ARG A 99 -13.12 -3.64 10.33
N ASN A 100 -11.79 -3.65 10.17
CA ASN A 100 -10.91 -2.71 10.84
C ASN A 100 -11.13 -1.27 10.35
N ALA A 101 -11.30 -1.09 9.04
CA ALA A 101 -11.62 0.20 8.44
C ALA A 101 -12.94 0.78 8.98
N LEU A 102 -14.00 -0.04 9.06
CA LEU A 102 -15.29 0.39 9.63
C LEU A 102 -15.22 0.63 11.14
N ARG A 103 -14.41 -0.13 11.88
CA ARG A 103 -14.18 0.11 13.32
C ARG A 103 -13.64 1.51 13.57
N ARG A 104 -12.76 2.03 12.71
CA ARG A 104 -12.23 3.39 12.81
C ARG A 104 -13.31 4.47 12.69
N CYS A 105 -14.39 4.21 11.97
CA CYS A 105 -15.51 5.15 11.86
C CYS A 105 -16.33 5.29 13.14
N GLN A 106 -16.20 4.35 14.10
CA GLN A 106 -16.90 4.41 15.39
C GLN A 106 -16.39 5.55 16.29
N TRP A 107 -15.18 6.05 16.04
CA TRP A 107 -14.60 7.17 16.79
C TRP A 107 -14.98 8.55 16.21
N GLN A 108 -15.69 8.59 15.09
CA GLN A 108 -16.14 9.85 14.50
C GLN A 108 -17.38 10.40 15.24
N PRO A 109 -17.56 11.73 15.25
CA PRO A 109 -18.81 12.34 15.69
C PRO A 109 -20.03 11.72 15.02
N ALA A 110 -21.18 11.71 15.70
CA ALA A 110 -22.40 11.07 15.18
C ALA A 110 -22.83 11.62 13.81
N SER A 111 -22.59 12.90 13.54
CA SER A 111 -22.87 13.57 12.26
C SER A 111 -21.97 13.12 11.11
N GLU A 112 -20.77 12.60 11.41
CA GLU A 112 -19.75 12.28 10.40
C GLU A 112 -19.59 10.78 10.17
N ARG A 113 -20.07 9.95 11.11
CA ARG A 113 -19.94 8.49 11.07
C ARG A 113 -20.50 7.88 9.79
N ALA A 114 -21.67 8.32 9.33
CA ALA A 114 -22.27 7.84 8.08
C ALA A 114 -21.40 8.18 6.85
N ALA A 115 -20.83 9.39 6.81
CA ALA A 115 -19.94 9.82 5.74
C ALA A 115 -18.61 9.04 5.77
N CYS A 116 -18.06 8.76 6.96
CA CYS A 116 -16.88 7.91 7.11
C CYS A 116 -17.13 6.50 6.58
N GLU A 117 -18.25 5.87 6.93
CA GLU A 117 -18.59 4.52 6.45
C GLU A 117 -18.79 4.51 4.93
N ALA A 118 -19.44 5.53 4.37
CA ALA A 118 -19.60 5.71 2.93
C ALA A 118 -18.25 5.89 2.24
N LEU A 119 -17.34 6.67 2.82
CA LEU A 119 -15.98 6.83 2.33
C LEU A 119 -15.26 5.49 2.30
N ILE A 120 -15.28 4.69 3.38
CA ILE A 120 -14.65 3.36 3.41
C ILE A 120 -15.23 2.45 2.32
N ARG A 121 -16.55 2.43 2.14
CA ARG A 121 -17.25 1.57 1.18
C ARG A 121 -17.25 2.07 -0.26
N ASN A 122 -16.65 3.23 -0.56
CA ASN A 122 -16.75 3.90 -1.86
C ASN A 122 -18.20 4.16 -2.29
N GLN A 123 -19.04 4.65 -1.37
CA GLN A 123 -20.44 4.96 -1.65
C GLN A 123 -20.68 6.47 -1.64
N GLY A 124 -21.51 6.96 -2.56
CA GLY A 124 -21.80 8.39 -2.73
C GLY A 124 -20.72 9.14 -3.52
N ASP A 125 -20.67 10.46 -3.33
CA ASP A 125 -19.77 11.37 -4.05
C ASP A 125 -18.35 11.33 -3.47
N VAL A 126 -17.66 10.20 -3.65
CA VAL A 126 -16.27 10.00 -3.25
C VAL A 126 -15.33 10.40 -4.38
N ALA A 127 -14.53 11.43 -4.14
CA ALA A 127 -13.47 11.85 -5.05
C ALA A 127 -12.15 11.15 -4.67
N VAL A 128 -11.42 10.67 -5.68
CA VAL A 128 -10.07 10.10 -5.53
C VAL A 128 -9.08 11.03 -6.23
N GLN A 129 -8.11 11.53 -5.50
CA GLN A 129 -7.01 12.33 -6.05
C GLN A 129 -5.71 11.53 -5.97
N GLY A 130 -5.04 11.42 -7.12
CA GLY A 130 -3.80 10.66 -7.30
C GLY A 130 -2.57 11.43 -6.86
N SER A 131 -1.62 10.67 -6.30
CA SER A 131 -0.30 11.02 -5.79
C SER A 131 -0.21 12.36 -5.06
N VAL A 132 -0.37 12.28 -3.73
CA VAL A 132 0.57 13.03 -2.87
C VAL A 132 1.99 12.83 -3.42
N LEU A 133 2.86 13.83 -3.27
CA LEU A 133 4.18 13.91 -3.94
C LEU A 133 4.99 12.59 -3.98
N GLU A 134 4.76 11.67 -3.04
CA GLU A 134 5.39 10.34 -2.93
C GLU A 134 4.56 9.11 -3.40
N GLY A 135 3.44 9.27 -4.11
CA GLY A 135 2.75 8.12 -4.74
C GLY A 135 1.47 7.60 -4.07
N GLY A 136 0.94 8.29 -3.06
CA GLY A 136 -0.28 7.88 -2.35
C GLY A 136 -1.58 8.37 -2.98
N GLN A 137 -2.65 7.57 -2.90
CA GLN A 137 -3.99 7.99 -3.30
C GLN A 137 -4.77 8.58 -2.11
N MET A 138 -5.27 9.81 -2.26
CA MET A 138 -6.17 10.41 -1.27
C MET A 138 -7.62 10.26 -1.72
N ARG A 139 -8.49 9.85 -0.78
CA ARG A 139 -9.93 9.69 -1.01
C ARG A 139 -10.66 10.68 -0.11
N MET A 140 -11.62 11.40 -0.67
CA MET A 140 -12.39 12.41 0.04
C MET A 140 -13.88 12.27 -0.25
N ILE A 141 -14.70 12.56 0.76
CA ILE A 141 -16.15 12.70 0.64
C ILE A 141 -16.53 14.09 1.14
N ALA A 142 -17.37 14.81 0.38
CA ALA A 142 -17.87 16.11 0.79
C ALA A 142 -19.14 15.91 1.64
N ILE A 143 -19.16 16.49 2.84
CA ILE A 143 -20.36 16.53 3.68
C ILE A 143 -21.01 17.89 3.47
N PRO A 144 -22.19 17.98 2.84
CA PRO A 144 -22.88 19.25 2.70
C PRO A 144 -23.22 19.79 4.08
N GLN A 145 -22.70 20.97 4.38
CA GLN A 145 -23.09 21.69 5.60
C GLN A 145 -24.46 22.31 5.35
N ALA A 146 -25.40 22.12 6.29
CA ALA A 146 -26.61 22.92 6.29
C ALA A 146 -26.21 24.41 6.28
N PRO A 147 -27.00 25.30 5.64
CA PRO A 147 -26.74 26.73 5.72
C PRO A 147 -26.65 27.12 7.19
N GLN A 148 -25.47 27.57 7.62
CA GLN A 148 -25.36 28.31 8.86
C GLN A 148 -26.21 29.56 8.67
N MET A 149 -27.41 29.57 9.25
CA MET A 149 -28.15 30.82 9.40
C MET A 149 -27.21 31.79 10.12
N PRO A 150 -27.09 33.06 9.68
CA PRO A 150 -26.29 34.04 10.38
C PRO A 150 -26.77 34.07 11.83
N THR A 151 -25.96 33.53 12.75
CA THR A 151 -26.09 33.91 14.15
C THR A 151 -25.67 35.36 14.18
N ASP A 152 -26.67 36.23 14.29
CA ASP A 152 -26.51 37.66 14.43
C ASP A 152 -25.37 37.95 15.44
N PRO A 153 -24.33 38.73 15.08
CA PRO A 153 -23.26 39.10 16.01
C PRO A 153 -23.75 39.80 17.29
N GLN A 154 -25.02 40.19 17.37
CA GLN A 154 -25.57 40.99 18.46
C GLN A 154 -25.99 40.24 19.73
N GLN A 155 -25.85 38.91 19.83
CA GLN A 155 -26.02 38.19 21.11
C GLN A 155 -24.67 37.82 21.77
N ALA A 156 -23.69 38.71 21.67
CA ALA A 156 -22.65 38.83 22.67
C ALA A 156 -23.08 39.91 23.67
N THR A 157 -23.86 39.53 24.70
CA THR A 157 -24.00 40.39 25.88
C THR A 157 -22.63 40.46 26.58
N PRO A 158 -22.06 41.65 26.81
CA PRO A 158 -20.79 41.81 27.50
C PRO A 158 -21.04 41.74 29.01
N ASP A 159 -21.38 40.57 29.54
CA ASP A 159 -21.46 40.34 31.00
C ASP A 159 -21.26 38.85 31.37
N GLY A 160 -20.31 38.20 30.69
CA GLY A 160 -19.73 36.93 31.15
C GLY A 160 -18.36 37.20 31.77
N PRO A 161 -18.00 36.57 32.92
CA PRO A 161 -16.68 36.76 33.51
C PRO A 161 -15.59 36.38 32.50
N ALA A 162 -14.52 37.18 32.52
CA ALA A 162 -13.41 37.23 31.56
C ALA A 162 -12.92 35.86 31.04
N PRO A 163 -12.35 35.80 29.82
CA PRO A 163 -11.81 34.57 29.26
C PRO A 163 -10.77 33.96 30.21
N TYR A 164 -10.87 32.64 30.42
CA TYR A 164 -9.85 31.88 31.13
C TYR A 164 -8.47 32.21 30.52
N PRO A 165 -7.41 32.35 31.35
CA PRO A 165 -6.07 32.56 30.84
C PRO A 165 -5.71 31.45 29.86
N VAL A 166 -5.12 31.83 28.73
CA VAL A 166 -4.47 30.87 27.83
C VAL A 166 -3.32 30.26 28.64
N GLU A 167 -3.47 29.02 29.08
CA GLU A 167 -2.40 28.24 29.69
C GLU A 167 -1.31 28.03 28.63
N THR A 168 -0.28 28.89 28.62
CA THR A 168 0.83 28.85 27.68
C THR A 168 1.92 27.85 28.05
N ASP A 169 1.65 26.91 28.96
CA ASP A 169 2.62 25.89 29.36
C ASP A 169 2.08 24.48 29.05
N ARG A 170 2.01 24.16 27.76
CA ARG A 170 1.94 22.75 27.34
C ARG A 170 3.36 22.22 27.28
N GLU A 171 3.87 21.81 28.43
CA GLU A 171 5.06 20.96 28.51
C GLU A 171 4.82 19.72 27.62
N PRO A 172 5.70 19.41 26.65
CA PRO A 172 5.46 18.33 25.70
C PRO A 172 5.60 17.01 26.44
N TYR A 173 4.47 16.31 26.65
CA TYR A 173 4.36 14.89 27.01
C TYR A 173 5.69 14.19 27.35
N ALA A 174 6.23 14.44 28.54
CA ALA A 174 7.27 13.60 29.10
C ALA A 174 6.61 12.28 29.47
N ARG A 175 6.78 11.24 28.64
CA ARG A 175 6.51 9.87 29.07
C ARG A 175 7.55 9.51 30.12
N PRO A 176 7.18 9.09 31.34
CA PRO A 176 8.15 8.55 32.28
C PRO A 176 8.78 7.29 31.68
N LEU A 177 10.11 7.24 31.65
CA LEU A 177 10.83 5.99 31.39
C LEU A 177 10.58 5.05 32.59
N PRO A 178 10.24 3.77 32.37
CA PRO A 178 10.18 2.79 33.45
C PRO A 178 11.60 2.59 34.03
N ARG A 179 11.69 2.56 35.37
CA ARG A 179 12.90 2.14 36.10
C ARG A 179 13.07 0.64 36.03
#